data_AF-A0AB37XS83-F1
#
_entry.id   AF-A0AB37XS83-F1
#
_cell.length_a   1.000
_cell.length_b   1.000
_cell.length_c   1.000
_cell.angle_alpha   90.00
_cell.angle_beta   90.00
_cell.angle_gamma   90.00
#
_symmetry.space_group_name_H-M   'P 1'
#
loop_
_entity.id
_entity.type
_entity.pdbx_description
1 polymer ?
#
loop_
_entity_poly.entity_id
_entity_poly.type
_entity_poly.pdbx_seq_one_letter_code
_entity_poly.pdbx_strand_id
1 'polypeptide(L)'
;SKQAKYTVYFKNGTKKVIDLKAGIYTADLINTSEIKAININVDTKKQVEDKKKDKANYQVPYTITVNGTSQNILSSLTFNKNQNISYKDLEDRVKSVLKSNRGITDIDLRLSKQAKYTVNFKNGTKKVIDLKAGIYTANLINSSDIKSININVDTKKHIENKAKRNYQVPYSINLNGTSTNILSNLSFSNKPWTNYKNLTSQIKSVLKHDRGISEQDLKYAKKAYYTVYFKNGGKRILQLNSKNYTANLVHAKDVKRIEITVKTGTKAKADRYVPYTIAVNGTSTPILSDLKFTGDPRVGYKDISKKVKSVLKHDRGIGERELKYAKKATYTVHFKNGTKKVININSNISQLNLLYVQDIKKIDIDVKTGTKAKA
;
A
#
# COMPACT_ATOMS: atom_id res chain seq x y z
N SER A 1 -7.35 -14.53 37.94
CA SER A 1 -8.12 -15.78 38.08
C SER A 1 -7.36 -16.73 38.99
N LYS A 2 -7.99 -17.37 39.99
CA LYS A 2 -7.31 -18.31 40.91
C LYS A 2 -7.27 -19.74 40.38
N GLN A 3 -8.18 -20.15 39.50
CA GLN A 3 -8.15 -21.45 38.81
C GLN A 3 -8.47 -21.33 37.31
N ALA A 4 -7.63 -21.92 36.48
CA ALA A 4 -7.89 -22.14 35.06
C ALA A 4 -7.57 -23.62 34.77
N LYS A 5 -8.61 -24.46 34.78
CA LYS A 5 -8.47 -25.91 34.58
C LYS A 5 -9.48 -26.37 33.54
N TYR A 6 -9.12 -27.36 32.74
CA TYR A 6 -10.11 -28.10 31.96
C TYR A 6 -10.11 -29.57 32.36
N THR A 7 -11.29 -30.15 32.37
CA THR A 7 -11.51 -31.56 32.67
C THR A 7 -11.97 -32.26 31.40
N VAL A 8 -11.20 -33.25 30.95
CA VAL A 8 -11.59 -34.15 29.86
C VAL A 8 -12.29 -35.34 30.46
N TYR A 9 -13.51 -35.63 30.00
CA TYR A 9 -14.28 -36.82 30.35
C TYR A 9 -14.19 -37.81 29.19
N PHE A 10 -13.80 -39.04 29.48
CA PHE A 10 -13.68 -40.11 28.50
C PHE A 10 -14.95 -40.97 28.47
N LYS A 11 -15.19 -41.61 27.32
CA LYS A 11 -16.35 -42.50 27.12
C LYS A 11 -16.35 -43.70 28.07
N ASN A 12 -15.17 -44.13 28.50
CA ASN A 12 -14.98 -45.19 29.50
C ASN A 12 -15.27 -44.74 30.96
N GLY A 13 -15.73 -43.50 31.17
CA GLY A 13 -16.07 -42.97 32.48
C GLY A 13 -14.92 -42.32 33.25
N THR A 14 -13.67 -42.44 32.77
CA THR A 14 -12.51 -41.78 33.41
C THR A 14 -12.49 -40.28 33.12
N LYS A 15 -11.80 -39.51 33.97
CA LYS A 15 -11.63 -38.06 33.79
C LYS A 15 -10.19 -37.63 34.04
N LYS A 16 -9.69 -36.69 33.25
CA LYS A 16 -8.36 -36.06 33.42
C LYS A 16 -8.53 -34.57 33.62
N VAL A 17 -8.00 -34.03 34.72
CA VAL A 17 -8.04 -32.60 35.04
C VAL A 17 -6.67 -32.00 34.70
N ILE A 18 -6.64 -30.98 33.86
CA ILE A 18 -5.42 -30.34 33.38
C ILE A 18 -5.41 -28.89 33.86
N ASP A 19 -4.37 -28.53 34.61
CA ASP A 19 -4.15 -27.16 35.06
C ASP A 19 -3.40 -26.36 33.99
N LEU A 20 -4.07 -25.34 33.45
CA LEU A 20 -3.54 -24.52 32.36
C LEU A 20 -2.43 -23.56 32.84
N LYS A 21 -2.17 -23.48 34.14
CA LYS A 21 -1.10 -22.64 34.70
C LYS A 21 0.19 -23.38 35.01
N ALA A 22 0.20 -24.71 34.97
CA ALA A 22 1.32 -25.50 35.48
C ALA A 22 2.59 -25.41 34.63
N GLY A 23 2.58 -24.79 33.45
CA GLY A 23 3.78 -24.53 32.63
C GLY A 23 4.48 -25.78 32.07
N ILE A 24 4.12 -26.97 32.53
CA ILE A 24 4.60 -28.27 32.09
C ILE A 24 3.37 -29.07 31.66
N TYR A 25 3.23 -29.27 30.36
CA TYR A 25 2.27 -30.21 29.79
C TYR A 25 3.05 -31.47 29.44
N THR A 26 2.91 -32.55 30.21
CA THR A 26 3.42 -33.85 29.78
C THR A 26 2.69 -34.20 28.47
N ALA A 27 3.45 -34.56 27.45
CA ALA A 27 2.96 -34.88 26.11
C ALA A 27 2.26 -36.25 26.08
N ASP A 28 1.26 -36.44 26.96
CA ASP A 28 0.39 -37.60 26.89
C ASP A 28 -0.59 -37.32 25.75
N LEU A 29 -0.34 -37.91 24.57
CA LEU A 29 -1.29 -37.84 23.47
C LEU A 29 -2.64 -38.42 23.91
N ILE A 30 -3.67 -37.58 23.91
CA ILE A 30 -5.04 -38.01 24.19
C ILE A 30 -5.70 -38.40 22.87
N ASN A 31 -6.14 -39.64 22.75
CA ASN A 31 -6.91 -40.09 21.59
C ASN A 31 -8.28 -39.41 21.58
N THR A 32 -8.54 -38.58 20.57
CA THR A 32 -9.75 -37.75 20.51
C THR A 32 -11.03 -38.54 20.30
N SER A 33 -10.96 -39.77 19.77
CA SER A 33 -12.12 -40.63 19.54
C SER A 33 -12.76 -41.16 20.83
N GLU A 34 -11.99 -41.17 21.92
CA GLU A 34 -12.39 -41.68 23.24
C GLU A 34 -12.96 -40.58 24.15
N ILE A 35 -12.91 -39.32 23.73
CA ILE A 35 -13.42 -38.20 24.51
C ILE A 35 -14.95 -38.15 24.41
N LYS A 36 -15.60 -38.03 25.57
CA LYS A 36 -17.05 -37.84 25.71
C LYS A 36 -17.41 -36.35 25.82
N ALA A 37 -16.68 -35.60 26.64
CA ALA A 37 -16.91 -34.17 26.83
C ALA A 37 -15.66 -33.47 27.38
N ILE A 38 -15.54 -32.18 27.14
CA ILE A 38 -14.52 -31.33 27.75
C ILE A 38 -15.23 -30.19 28.47
N ASN A 39 -14.98 -30.05 29.78
CA ASN A 39 -15.52 -28.94 30.55
C ASN A 39 -14.40 -28.02 31.00
N ILE A 40 -14.54 -26.73 30.73
CA ILE A 40 -13.53 -25.71 31.01
C ILE A 40 -14.06 -24.86 32.16
N ASN A 41 -13.40 -24.92 33.32
CA ASN A 41 -13.74 -24.10 34.46
C ASN A 41 -12.70 -23.00 34.64
N VAL A 42 -13.11 -21.76 34.38
CA VAL A 42 -12.30 -20.57 34.61
C VAL A 42 -12.99 -19.73 35.67
N ASP A 43 -12.40 -19.69 36.86
CA ASP A 43 -12.86 -18.80 37.91
C ASP A 43 -12.39 -17.38 37.58
N THR A 44 -13.22 -16.65 36.84
CA THR A 44 -13.11 -15.21 36.69
C THR A 44 -13.83 -14.57 37.86
N LYS A 45 -13.07 -14.03 38.82
CA LYS A 45 -13.63 -13.06 39.78
C LYS A 45 -14.48 -12.07 38.98
N LYS A 46 -15.77 -11.97 39.36
CA LYS A 46 -16.73 -10.97 38.85
C LYS A 46 -15.97 -9.70 38.51
N GLN A 47 -15.99 -9.32 37.23
CA GLN A 47 -15.65 -7.94 36.88
C GLN A 47 -16.67 -7.08 37.62
N VAL A 48 -16.21 -6.38 38.65
CA VAL A 48 -16.85 -5.15 39.06
C VAL A 48 -16.94 -4.33 37.78
N GLU A 49 -18.14 -3.82 37.47
CA GLU A 49 -18.32 -2.79 36.47
C GLU A 49 -17.43 -1.60 36.86
N ASP A 50 -16.19 -1.64 36.38
CA ASP A 50 -15.30 -0.50 36.39
C ASP A 50 -15.92 0.49 35.39
N LYS A 51 -16.67 1.44 35.96
CA LYS A 51 -16.94 2.77 35.41
C LYS A 51 -15.90 3.10 34.36
N LYS A 52 -16.33 3.46 33.14
CA LYS A 52 -15.51 4.01 32.04
C LYS A 52 -14.34 4.84 32.60
N LYS A 53 -13.22 4.18 32.89
CA LYS A 53 -11.95 4.81 33.18
C LYS A 53 -11.38 5.07 31.81
N ASP A 54 -11.21 6.35 31.48
CA ASP A 54 -10.55 6.79 30.27
C ASP A 54 -9.31 5.93 30.01
N LYS A 55 -9.43 4.97 29.08
CA LYS A 55 -8.32 4.10 28.68
C LYS A 55 -7.37 5.00 27.91
N ALA A 56 -6.42 5.59 28.63
CA ALA A 56 -5.37 6.40 28.03
C ALA A 56 -4.72 5.58 26.90
N ASN A 57 -4.70 6.14 25.69
CA ASN A 57 -4.07 5.53 24.54
C ASN A 57 -2.55 5.59 24.69
N TYR A 58 -1.87 4.48 24.46
CA TYR A 58 -0.41 4.38 24.46
C TYR A 58 0.09 4.26 23.02
N GLN A 59 0.97 5.17 22.61
CA GLN A 59 1.55 5.20 21.28
C GLN A 59 2.94 4.56 21.28
N VAL A 60 3.12 3.53 20.47
CA VAL A 60 4.40 2.85 20.27
C VAL A 60 4.97 3.27 18.92
N PRO A 61 6.11 3.99 18.87
CA PRO A 61 6.72 4.37 17.61
C PRO A 61 7.23 3.14 16.85
N TYR A 62 7.11 3.18 15.52
CA TYR A 62 7.66 2.16 14.65
C TYR A 62 8.41 2.75 13.45
N THR A 63 9.38 1.98 12.95
CA THR A 63 10.12 2.28 11.73
C THR A 63 9.91 1.16 10.71
N ILE A 64 9.79 1.50 9.43
CA ILE A 64 9.72 0.51 8.34
C ILE A 64 10.89 0.75 7.39
N THR A 65 11.77 -0.24 7.32
CA THR A 65 12.87 -0.33 6.35
C THR A 65 12.50 -1.36 5.28
N VAL A 66 12.47 -0.93 4.02
CA VAL A 66 12.25 -1.83 2.88
C VAL A 66 13.44 -1.73 1.94
N ASN A 67 14.11 -2.85 1.65
CA ASN A 67 15.26 -2.92 0.75
C ASN A 67 16.41 -1.95 1.08
N GLY A 68 16.57 -1.60 2.37
CA GLY A 68 17.55 -0.62 2.84
C GLY A 68 17.04 0.83 2.87
N THR A 69 15.82 1.11 2.40
CA THR A 69 15.21 2.44 2.44
C THR A 69 14.23 2.55 3.62
N SER A 70 14.51 3.47 4.54
CA SER A 70 13.65 3.79 5.68
C SER A 70 12.75 4.99 5.39
N GLN A 71 11.57 5.05 6.01
CA GLN A 71 10.82 6.31 6.09
C GLN A 71 11.30 7.14 7.28
N ASN A 72 11.44 8.44 7.08
CA ASN A 72 11.72 9.43 8.12
C ASN A 72 10.45 9.97 8.81
N ILE A 73 9.31 9.27 8.68
CA ILE A 73 8.04 9.72 9.26
C ILE A 73 7.87 9.06 10.63
N LEU A 74 7.76 9.88 11.67
CA LEU A 74 7.41 9.43 13.02
C LEU A 74 6.02 8.79 13.00
N SER A 75 5.95 7.46 12.99
CA SER A 75 4.72 6.69 12.91
C SER A 75 4.55 5.89 14.20
N SER A 76 3.32 5.76 14.70
CA SER A 76 3.05 5.03 15.93
C SER A 76 1.88 4.06 15.79
N LEU A 77 1.97 2.91 16.45
CA LEU A 77 0.86 2.01 16.70
C LEU A 77 0.17 2.43 18.00
N THR A 78 -1.15 2.56 17.98
CA THR A 78 -1.94 2.89 19.19
C THR A 78 -2.43 1.62 19.87
N PHE A 79 -2.17 1.51 21.16
CA PHE A 79 -2.63 0.45 22.05
C PHE A 79 -3.40 1.05 23.23
N ASN A 80 -4.24 0.25 23.87
CA ASN A 80 -4.70 0.63 25.21
C ASN A 80 -3.51 0.52 26.17
N LYS A 81 -3.36 1.49 27.08
CA LYS A 81 -2.32 1.44 28.10
C LYS A 81 -2.51 0.21 28.98
N ASN A 82 -1.40 -0.48 29.27
CA ASN A 82 -1.33 -1.69 30.11
C ASN A 82 -2.12 -2.89 29.56
N GLN A 83 -2.34 -2.92 28.24
CA GLN A 83 -3.03 -4.03 27.60
C GLN A 83 -2.06 -5.19 27.36
N ASN A 84 -2.45 -6.39 27.80
CA ASN A 84 -1.78 -7.61 27.38
C ASN A 84 -2.18 -7.93 25.94
N ILE A 85 -1.19 -8.01 25.05
CA ILE A 85 -1.34 -8.35 23.63
C ILE A 85 -0.49 -9.57 23.31
N SER A 86 -0.93 -10.38 22.36
CA SER A 86 -0.12 -11.48 21.85
C SER A 86 0.86 -11.00 20.78
N TYR A 87 1.90 -11.80 20.50
CA TYR A 87 2.76 -11.56 19.34
C TYR A 87 1.99 -11.66 18.02
N LYS A 88 0.91 -12.44 17.96
CA LYS A 88 0.02 -12.54 16.80
C LYS A 88 -0.74 -11.24 16.56
N ASP A 89 -1.28 -10.62 17.61
CA ASP A 89 -1.95 -9.31 17.51
C ASP A 89 -0.98 -8.23 17.01
N LEU A 90 0.27 -8.30 17.46
CA LEU A 90 1.33 -7.39 17.06
C LEU A 90 1.74 -7.61 15.60
N GLU A 91 1.87 -8.87 15.18
CA GLU A 91 2.15 -9.25 13.79
C GLU A 91 1.06 -8.74 12.84
N ASP A 92 -0.22 -8.93 13.18
CA ASP A 92 -1.34 -8.49 12.34
C ASP A 92 -1.31 -6.97 12.14
N ARG A 93 -0.97 -6.22 13.19
CA ARG A 93 -0.77 -4.77 13.11
C ARG A 93 0.46 -4.41 12.27
N VAL A 94 1.57 -5.14 12.41
CA VAL A 94 2.80 -4.95 11.61
C VAL A 94 2.53 -5.22 10.13
N LYS A 95 1.83 -6.30 9.78
CA LYS A 95 1.40 -6.63 8.42
C LYS A 95 0.45 -5.58 7.86
N SER A 96 -0.49 -5.11 8.68
CA SER A 96 -1.39 -4.01 8.32
C SER A 96 -0.63 -2.74 7.94
N VAL A 97 0.35 -2.30 8.75
CA VAL A 97 1.15 -1.10 8.42
C VAL A 97 2.12 -1.31 7.26
N LEU A 98 2.62 -2.53 7.05
CA LEU A 98 3.42 -2.87 5.86
C LEU A 98 2.58 -2.77 4.58
N LYS A 99 1.34 -3.26 4.60
CA LYS A 99 0.42 -3.16 3.47
C LYS A 99 -0.02 -1.72 3.23
N SER A 100 -0.42 -0.99 4.26
CA SER A 100 -0.91 0.39 4.11
C SER A 100 0.20 1.38 3.73
N ASN A 101 1.39 1.27 4.33
CA ASN A 101 2.47 2.25 4.12
C ASN A 101 3.41 1.88 2.98
N ARG A 102 3.49 0.60 2.59
CA ARG A 102 4.45 0.11 1.57
C ARG A 102 3.82 -0.76 0.49
N GLY A 103 2.54 -1.08 0.57
CA GLY A 103 1.90 -2.00 -0.36
C GLY A 103 2.43 -3.44 -0.28
N ILE A 104 3.17 -3.79 0.79
CA ILE A 104 3.75 -5.12 0.97
C ILE A 104 2.65 -6.06 1.45
N THR A 105 2.36 -7.08 0.64
CA THR A 105 1.35 -8.10 0.92
C THR A 105 1.97 -9.34 1.58
N ASP A 106 1.14 -10.25 2.08
CA ASP A 106 1.61 -11.55 2.60
C ASP A 106 2.38 -12.36 1.54
N ILE A 107 2.03 -12.21 0.25
CA ILE A 107 2.75 -12.82 -0.86
C ILE A 107 4.17 -12.26 -0.96
N ASP A 108 4.32 -10.93 -0.85
CA ASP A 108 5.62 -10.27 -0.89
C ASP A 108 6.49 -10.67 0.30
N LEU A 109 5.89 -10.79 1.50
CA LEU A 109 6.59 -11.27 2.70
C LEU A 109 7.06 -12.72 2.54
N ARG A 110 6.21 -13.61 2.00
CA ARG A 110 6.58 -15.01 1.75
C ARG A 110 7.74 -15.13 0.76
N LEU A 111 7.75 -14.28 -0.26
CA LEU A 111 8.77 -14.27 -1.32
C LEU A 111 10.03 -13.45 -0.98
N SER A 112 10.00 -12.70 0.12
CA SER A 112 11.11 -11.86 0.58
C SER A 112 12.33 -12.69 1.00
N LYS A 113 13.52 -12.13 0.82
CA LYS A 113 14.75 -12.68 1.40
C LYS A 113 14.70 -12.65 2.92
N GLN A 114 14.18 -11.57 3.48
CA GLN A 114 13.98 -11.39 4.90
C GLN A 114 12.70 -10.59 5.15
N ALA A 115 11.90 -11.02 6.11
CA ALA A 115 10.80 -10.23 6.62
C ALA A 115 10.73 -10.45 8.14
N LYS A 116 11.20 -9.49 8.91
CA LYS A 116 11.20 -9.58 10.38
C LYS A 116 10.86 -8.24 11.01
N TYR A 117 10.32 -8.29 12.21
CA TYR A 117 10.23 -7.11 13.06
C TYR A 117 10.90 -7.34 14.39
N THR A 118 11.42 -6.27 14.99
CA THR A 118 12.06 -6.28 16.29
C THR A 118 11.26 -5.41 17.23
N VAL A 119 10.81 -5.98 18.34
CA VAL A 119 10.20 -5.28 19.45
C VAL A 119 11.31 -4.90 20.42
N ASN A 120 11.51 -3.60 20.63
CA ASN A 120 12.43 -3.08 21.64
C ASN A 120 11.61 -2.75 22.89
N PHE A 121 11.99 -3.31 24.03
CA PHE A 121 11.32 -3.07 25.31
C PHE A 121 12.01 -1.95 26.10
N LYS A 122 11.28 -1.33 27.02
CA LYS A 122 11.80 -0.26 27.89
C LYS A 122 12.90 -0.73 28.83
N ASN A 123 12.87 -1.99 29.24
CA ASN A 123 13.92 -2.63 30.04
C ASN A 123 15.20 -2.95 29.25
N GLY A 124 15.29 -2.54 27.98
CA GLY A 124 16.46 -2.76 27.12
C GLY A 124 16.48 -4.08 26.36
N THR A 125 15.62 -5.05 26.73
CA THR A 125 15.52 -6.33 26.01
C THR A 125 14.91 -6.16 24.62
N LYS A 126 15.19 -7.11 23.73
CA LYS A 126 14.70 -7.11 22.35
C LYS A 126 14.16 -8.48 21.97
N LYS A 127 13.06 -8.51 21.21
CA LYS A 127 12.54 -9.74 20.60
C LYS A 127 12.46 -9.57 19.09
N VAL A 128 13.06 -10.50 18.35
CA VAL A 128 12.97 -10.56 16.89
C VAL A 128 11.93 -11.60 16.52
N ILE A 129 11.02 -11.22 15.63
CA ILE A 129 9.93 -12.07 15.15
C ILE A 129 10.05 -12.14 13.62
N ASP A 130 10.08 -13.37 13.11
CA ASP A 130 10.04 -13.66 11.68
C ASP A 130 8.59 -13.65 11.19
N LEU A 131 8.29 -12.76 10.25
CA LEU A 131 6.96 -12.62 9.63
C LEU A 131 6.63 -13.79 8.69
N LYS A 132 7.60 -14.69 8.43
CA LYS A 132 7.45 -15.88 7.59
C LYS A 132 7.15 -17.15 8.38
N ALA A 133 7.48 -17.18 9.68
CA ALA A 133 7.56 -18.42 10.44
C ALA A 133 6.19 -19.02 10.82
N GLY A 134 5.11 -18.23 10.81
CA GLY A 134 3.73 -18.71 11.04
C GLY A 134 3.47 -19.39 12.39
N ILE A 135 4.44 -19.42 13.31
CA ILE A 135 4.38 -20.13 14.59
C ILE A 135 4.61 -19.12 15.72
N TYR A 136 3.65 -19.00 16.63
CA TYR A 136 3.71 -18.10 17.80
C TYR A 136 3.51 -18.90 19.09
N THR A 137 4.48 -18.80 20.00
CA THR A 137 4.27 -19.20 21.39
C THR A 137 3.24 -18.27 22.02
N ALA A 138 2.31 -18.78 22.84
CA ALA A 138 1.20 -18.05 23.46
C ALA A 138 1.59 -16.95 24.48
N ASN A 139 2.83 -16.45 24.40
CA ASN A 139 3.37 -15.46 25.32
C ASN A 139 2.67 -14.11 25.09
N LEU A 140 2.05 -13.59 26.16
CA LEU A 140 1.46 -12.26 26.20
C LEU A 140 2.53 -11.24 26.61
N ILE A 141 2.46 -10.05 26.02
CA ILE A 141 3.31 -8.90 26.35
C ILE A 141 2.43 -7.71 26.74
N ASN A 142 2.87 -6.91 27.70
CA ASN A 142 2.19 -5.67 28.04
C ASN A 142 2.57 -4.58 27.04
N SER A 143 1.56 -3.94 26.43
CA SER A 143 1.73 -2.89 25.44
C SER A 143 2.57 -1.71 25.95
N SER A 144 2.46 -1.38 27.24
CA SER A 144 3.19 -0.28 27.88
C SER A 144 4.68 -0.53 28.03
N ASP A 145 5.12 -1.78 27.97
CA ASP A 145 6.53 -2.15 28.11
C ASP A 145 7.30 -2.00 26.78
N ILE A 146 6.57 -1.83 25.67
CA ILE A 146 7.16 -1.66 24.36
C ILE A 146 7.67 -0.21 24.22
N LYS A 147 8.96 -0.08 23.89
CA LYS A 147 9.63 1.18 23.60
C LYS A 147 9.49 1.56 22.12
N SER A 148 9.76 0.62 21.22
CA SER A 148 9.64 0.85 19.78
C SER A 148 9.60 -0.45 18.98
N ILE A 149 9.16 -0.37 17.72
CA ILE A 149 9.11 -1.51 16.80
C ILE A 149 9.87 -1.19 15.52
N ASN A 150 10.86 -2.02 15.17
CA ASN A 150 11.62 -1.86 13.94
C ASN A 150 11.25 -2.97 12.95
N ILE A 151 10.64 -2.60 11.84
CA ILE A 151 10.18 -3.52 10.80
C ILE A 151 11.20 -3.49 9.66
N ASN A 152 11.73 -4.64 9.29
CA ASN A 152 12.74 -4.77 8.25
C ASN A 152 12.34 -5.86 7.24
N VAL A 153 12.06 -5.43 6.01
CA VAL A 153 11.69 -6.30 4.91
C VAL A 153 12.66 -6.11 3.74
N ASP A 154 13.30 -7.18 3.32
CA ASP A 154 14.08 -7.25 2.08
C ASP A 154 13.30 -8.04 1.03
N THR A 155 12.53 -7.31 0.24
CA THR A 155 11.71 -7.85 -0.87
C THR A 155 12.56 -8.30 -2.07
N LYS A 156 13.87 -8.03 -2.09
CA LYS A 156 14.78 -8.65 -3.06
C LYS A 156 14.74 -10.15 -2.78
N LYS A 157 14.14 -10.94 -3.69
CA LYS A 157 13.95 -12.39 -3.52
C LYS A 157 15.25 -13.07 -3.02
N HIS A 158 15.11 -14.08 -2.16
CA HIS A 158 16.19 -15.05 -1.91
C HIS A 158 16.43 -15.86 -3.18
N ILE A 159 17.11 -15.25 -4.14
CA ILE A 159 17.88 -15.98 -5.14
C ILE A 159 19.27 -16.02 -4.50
N GLU A 160 19.78 -17.22 -4.20
CA GLU A 160 21.19 -17.39 -3.91
C GLU A 160 22.00 -16.66 -5.00
N ASN A 161 22.50 -15.48 -4.64
CA ASN A 161 23.26 -14.64 -5.53
C ASN A 161 24.70 -15.16 -5.57
N LYS A 162 24.90 -16.32 -6.22
CA LYS A 162 26.13 -16.50 -6.99
C LYS A 162 26.01 -15.55 -8.18
N ALA A 163 26.71 -14.42 -8.08
CA ALA A 163 26.75 -13.30 -9.02
C ALA A 163 26.35 -13.68 -10.46
N LYS A 164 25.13 -13.31 -10.88
CA LYS A 164 24.76 -13.33 -12.30
C LYS A 164 24.63 -11.88 -12.77
N ARG A 165 25.61 -11.46 -13.56
CA ARG A 165 25.59 -10.20 -14.33
C ARG A 165 24.21 -10.08 -15.00
N ASN A 166 23.41 -9.11 -14.54
CA ASN A 166 22.16 -8.77 -15.20
C ASN A 166 22.48 -7.85 -16.37
N TYR A 167 21.95 -8.17 -17.56
CA TYR A 167 22.09 -7.32 -18.74
C TYR A 167 21.02 -6.24 -18.71
N GLN A 168 21.47 -5.00 -18.88
CA GLN A 168 20.59 -3.85 -19.05
C GLN A 168 20.29 -3.69 -20.54
N VAL A 169 19.01 -3.71 -20.88
CA VAL A 169 18.53 -3.48 -22.25
C VAL A 169 17.71 -2.20 -22.26
N PRO A 170 18.11 -1.18 -23.01
CA PRO A 170 17.36 0.06 -23.10
C PRO A 170 16.02 -0.15 -23.79
N TYR A 171 14.99 0.55 -23.34
CA TYR A 171 13.70 0.58 -24.01
C TYR A 171 13.13 1.98 -24.18
N SER A 172 12.24 2.13 -25.16
CA SER A 172 11.43 3.33 -25.39
C SER A 172 9.94 2.98 -25.47
N ILE A 173 9.08 3.94 -25.13
CA ILE A 173 7.62 3.80 -25.26
C ILE A 173 7.09 4.91 -26.15
N ASN A 174 6.48 4.53 -27.27
CA ASN A 174 5.68 5.38 -28.13
C ASN A 174 4.20 5.11 -27.81
N LEU A 175 3.56 6.08 -27.16
CA LEU A 175 2.14 6.02 -26.81
C LEU A 175 1.38 7.09 -27.61
N ASN A 176 0.45 6.65 -28.45
CA ASN A 176 -0.42 7.54 -29.25
C ASN A 176 0.36 8.55 -30.12
N GLY A 177 1.57 8.21 -30.56
CA GLY A 177 2.41 9.11 -31.37
C GLY A 177 3.30 10.04 -30.55
N THR A 178 3.16 10.06 -29.22
CA THR A 178 4.08 10.75 -28.33
C THR A 178 5.15 9.78 -27.84
N SER A 179 6.40 10.01 -28.26
CA SER A 179 7.58 9.34 -27.70
C SER A 179 8.16 10.17 -26.57
N THR A 180 8.47 9.53 -25.44
CA THR A 180 9.35 10.13 -24.43
C THR A 180 10.75 9.53 -24.58
N ASN A 181 11.77 10.37 -24.68
CA ASN A 181 13.18 9.97 -24.78
C ASN A 181 13.81 9.48 -23.47
N ILE A 182 12.99 9.00 -22.52
CA ILE A 182 13.53 8.43 -21.27
C ILE A 182 14.01 7.01 -21.59
N LEU A 183 15.31 6.87 -21.83
CA LEU A 183 16.02 5.60 -21.96
C LEU A 183 16.09 4.92 -20.59
N SER A 184 14.98 4.29 -20.21
CA SER A 184 14.96 3.37 -19.07
C SER A 184 15.50 2.01 -19.50
N ASN A 185 16.14 1.30 -18.57
CA ASN A 185 16.71 -0.02 -18.85
C ASN A 185 15.84 -1.12 -18.22
N LEU A 186 15.53 -2.15 -19.00
CA LEU A 186 15.02 -3.42 -18.49
C LEU A 186 16.22 -4.30 -18.10
N SER A 187 16.14 -4.92 -16.92
CA SER A 187 17.20 -5.77 -16.40
C SER A 187 16.83 -7.25 -16.58
N PHE A 188 17.67 -8.00 -17.29
CA PHE A 188 17.48 -9.42 -17.56
C PHE A 188 18.62 -10.26 -17.01
N SER A 189 18.32 -11.48 -16.56
CA SER A 189 19.36 -12.46 -16.26
C SER A 189 20.12 -12.87 -17.53
N ASN A 190 21.36 -13.33 -17.38
CA ASN A 190 22.13 -13.93 -18.48
C ASN A 190 21.54 -15.26 -19.03
N LYS A 191 20.45 -15.77 -18.46
CA LYS A 191 19.79 -16.96 -19.01
C LYS A 191 19.10 -16.61 -20.33
N PRO A 192 19.21 -17.46 -21.36
CA PRO A 192 18.46 -17.27 -22.59
C PRO A 192 16.96 -17.27 -22.33
N TRP A 193 16.25 -16.43 -23.05
CA TRP A 193 14.80 -16.42 -23.14
C TRP A 193 14.38 -17.67 -23.92
N THR A 194 13.74 -18.61 -23.23
CA THR A 194 13.11 -19.79 -23.84
C THR A 194 11.86 -19.43 -24.63
N ASN A 195 11.23 -18.31 -24.28
CA ASN A 195 10.15 -17.66 -25.02
C ASN A 195 10.09 -16.17 -24.67
N TYR A 196 9.25 -15.43 -25.37
CA TYR A 196 9.01 -14.02 -25.10
C TYR A 196 7.99 -13.74 -23.98
N LYS A 197 7.47 -14.77 -23.28
CA LYS A 197 6.44 -14.59 -22.24
C LYS A 197 6.93 -13.67 -21.13
N ASN A 198 8.12 -13.94 -20.59
CA ASN A 198 8.70 -13.14 -19.51
C ASN A 198 8.99 -11.70 -19.95
N LEU A 199 9.49 -11.51 -21.16
CA LEU A 199 9.71 -10.18 -21.73
C LEU A 199 8.39 -9.43 -21.89
N THR A 200 7.38 -10.07 -22.48
CA THR A 200 6.04 -9.48 -22.66
C THR A 200 5.42 -9.10 -21.31
N SER A 201 5.53 -9.94 -20.28
CA SER A 201 5.06 -9.64 -18.93
C SER A 201 5.77 -8.42 -18.33
N GLN A 202 7.09 -8.31 -18.49
CA GLN A 202 7.84 -7.13 -18.03
C GLN A 202 7.43 -5.86 -18.79
N ILE A 203 7.26 -5.95 -20.11
CA ILE A 203 6.81 -4.82 -20.93
C ILE A 203 5.41 -4.36 -20.52
N LYS A 204 4.47 -5.29 -20.28
CA LYS A 204 3.14 -4.96 -19.75
C LYS A 204 3.20 -4.27 -18.39
N SER A 205 4.08 -4.72 -17.49
CA SER A 205 4.31 -4.09 -16.20
C SER A 205 4.82 -2.66 -16.36
N VAL A 206 5.80 -2.45 -17.24
CA VAL A 206 6.35 -1.13 -17.56
C VAL A 206 5.26 -0.22 -18.14
N LEU A 207 4.47 -0.70 -19.10
CA LEU A 207 3.35 0.05 -19.66
C LEU A 207 2.32 0.46 -18.60
N LYS A 208 2.00 -0.43 -17.65
CA LYS A 208 1.11 -0.13 -16.54
C LYS A 208 1.69 0.90 -15.58
N HIS A 209 2.96 0.75 -15.20
CA HIS A 209 3.61 1.63 -14.24
C HIS A 209 3.90 3.02 -14.83
N ASP A 210 4.55 3.05 -16.00
CA ASP A 210 5.09 4.28 -16.57
C ASP A 210 4.04 5.07 -17.35
N ARG A 211 3.02 4.38 -17.89
CA ARG A 211 1.99 5.02 -18.74
C ARG A 211 0.56 4.80 -18.24
N GLY A 212 0.34 3.96 -17.24
CA GLY A 212 -1.01 3.64 -16.75
C GLY A 212 -1.81 2.74 -17.69
N ILE A 213 -1.16 2.06 -18.64
CA ILE A 213 -1.82 1.21 -19.63
C ILE A 213 -2.02 -0.19 -19.02
N SER A 214 -3.27 -0.54 -18.76
CA SER A 214 -3.69 -1.85 -18.23
C SER A 214 -3.80 -2.91 -19.33
N GLU A 215 -3.93 -4.17 -18.95
CA GLU A 215 -4.22 -5.24 -19.93
C GLU A 215 -5.55 -5.02 -20.66
N GLN A 216 -6.53 -4.42 -19.98
CA GLN A 216 -7.80 -4.05 -20.59
C GLN A 216 -7.59 -2.96 -21.66
N ASP A 217 -6.70 -1.99 -21.42
CA ASP A 217 -6.36 -0.98 -22.42
C ASP A 217 -5.71 -1.59 -23.66
N LEU A 218 -4.82 -2.57 -23.45
CA LEU A 218 -4.15 -3.28 -24.53
C LEU A 218 -5.14 -4.09 -25.37
N LYS A 219 -6.13 -4.75 -24.73
CA LYS A 219 -7.18 -5.52 -25.41
C LYS A 219 -7.95 -4.69 -26.45
N TYR A 220 -8.20 -3.41 -26.18
CA TYR A 220 -8.92 -2.50 -27.08
C TYR A 220 -8.01 -1.48 -27.79
N ALA A 221 -6.70 -1.71 -27.78
CA ALA A 221 -5.77 -0.84 -28.48
C ALA A 221 -5.87 -1.07 -30.00
N LYS A 222 -5.85 0.01 -30.77
CA LYS A 222 -5.74 -0.04 -32.25
C LYS A 222 -4.41 -0.64 -32.69
N LYS A 223 -3.34 -0.43 -31.92
CA LYS A 223 -2.01 -1.05 -32.10
C LYS A 223 -1.41 -1.32 -30.73
N ALA A 224 -0.85 -2.51 -30.51
CA ALA A 224 -0.17 -2.84 -29.26
C ALA A 224 0.90 -3.92 -29.51
N TYR A 225 2.13 -3.48 -29.78
CA TYR A 225 3.26 -4.36 -30.05
C TYR A 225 4.55 -3.79 -29.49
N TYR A 226 5.59 -4.60 -29.46
CA TYR A 226 6.95 -4.14 -29.22
C TYR A 226 7.91 -4.77 -30.23
N THR A 227 8.97 -4.03 -30.54
CA THR A 227 10.04 -4.44 -31.44
C THR A 227 11.31 -4.66 -30.63
N VAL A 228 11.89 -5.85 -30.72
CA VAL A 228 13.20 -6.18 -30.20
C VAL A 228 14.22 -5.98 -31.32
N TYR A 229 15.15 -5.07 -31.14
CA TYR A 229 16.28 -4.85 -32.05
C TYR A 229 17.50 -5.59 -31.51
N PHE A 230 18.11 -6.44 -32.33
CA PHE A 230 19.29 -7.22 -31.98
C PHE A 230 20.57 -6.49 -32.40
N LYS A 231 21.68 -6.80 -31.73
CA LYS A 231 23.00 -6.22 -32.03
C LYS A 231 23.52 -6.62 -33.41
N ASN A 232 23.11 -7.79 -33.91
CA ASN A 232 23.41 -8.25 -35.27
C ASN A 232 22.57 -7.58 -36.37
N GLY A 233 21.77 -6.56 -36.04
CA GLY A 233 20.91 -5.85 -36.98
C GLY A 233 19.53 -6.48 -37.21
N GLY A 234 19.30 -7.70 -36.73
CA GLY A 234 17.99 -8.33 -36.79
C GLY A 234 16.92 -7.59 -35.98
N LYS A 235 15.66 -7.75 -36.35
CA LYS A 235 14.52 -7.23 -35.58
C LYS A 235 13.41 -8.26 -35.45
N ARG A 236 12.70 -8.26 -34.33
CA ARG A 236 11.49 -9.08 -34.11
C ARG A 236 10.38 -8.25 -33.52
N ILE A 237 9.18 -8.40 -34.08
CA ILE A 237 7.98 -7.67 -33.66
C ILE A 237 7.05 -8.65 -32.96
N LEU A 238 6.61 -8.28 -31.76
CA LEU A 238 5.78 -9.10 -30.90
C LEU A 238 4.52 -8.35 -30.47
N GLN A 239 3.37 -8.97 -30.69
CA GLN A 239 2.09 -8.43 -30.27
C GLN A 239 1.91 -8.58 -28.75
N LEU A 240 1.55 -7.50 -28.07
CA LEU A 240 1.31 -7.50 -26.62
C LEU A 240 0.05 -8.28 -26.23
N ASN A 241 -0.87 -8.43 -27.19
CA ASN A 241 -2.15 -9.13 -27.01
C ASN A 241 -2.10 -10.60 -27.43
N SER A 242 -0.99 -11.06 -28.02
CA SER A 242 -0.85 -12.47 -28.40
C SER A 242 -0.71 -13.35 -27.16
N LYS A 243 -1.32 -14.53 -27.17
CA LYS A 243 -1.09 -15.61 -26.20
C LYS A 243 0.03 -16.57 -26.64
N ASN A 244 0.44 -16.49 -27.91
CA ASN A 244 1.45 -17.36 -28.52
C ASN A 244 2.78 -16.61 -28.58
N TYR A 245 3.74 -17.09 -27.79
CA TYR A 245 5.09 -16.53 -27.70
C TYR A 245 6.09 -17.60 -28.16
N THR A 246 6.40 -17.65 -29.45
CA THR A 246 7.49 -18.50 -29.95
C THR A 246 8.80 -17.70 -29.91
N ALA A 247 9.82 -18.25 -29.25
CA ALA A 247 11.20 -17.77 -29.38
C ALA A 247 12.13 -18.98 -29.55
N ASN A 248 13.09 -18.85 -30.46
CA ASN A 248 14.31 -19.66 -30.40
C ASN A 248 15.24 -18.96 -29.40
N LEU A 249 15.98 -19.71 -28.57
CA LEU A 249 16.85 -19.23 -27.50
C LEU A 249 17.48 -17.85 -27.79
N VAL A 250 16.90 -16.78 -27.25
CA VAL A 250 17.42 -15.40 -27.38
C VAL A 250 18.12 -15.01 -26.09
N HIS A 251 19.38 -14.57 -26.14
CA HIS A 251 20.01 -14.01 -24.95
C HIS A 251 19.81 -12.49 -24.87
N ALA A 252 19.55 -11.98 -23.66
CA ALA A 252 19.43 -10.54 -23.43
C ALA A 252 20.69 -9.75 -23.85
N LYS A 253 21.87 -10.39 -23.80
CA LYS A 253 23.14 -9.81 -24.24
C LYS A 253 23.17 -9.48 -25.73
N ASP A 254 22.36 -10.16 -26.53
CA ASP A 254 22.28 -10.00 -27.98
C ASP A 254 21.27 -8.91 -28.38
N VAL A 255 20.51 -8.38 -27.41
CA VAL A 255 19.53 -7.32 -27.64
C VAL A 255 20.22 -5.95 -27.56
N LYS A 256 19.96 -5.11 -28.56
CA LYS A 256 20.43 -3.73 -28.64
C LYS A 256 19.47 -2.77 -27.93
N ARG A 257 18.17 -2.88 -28.23
CA ARG A 257 17.11 -2.05 -27.62
C ARG A 257 15.72 -2.66 -27.84
N ILE A 258 14.75 -2.21 -27.07
CA ILE A 258 13.33 -2.55 -27.23
C ILE A 258 12.52 -1.28 -27.49
N GLU A 259 11.60 -1.32 -28.45
CA GLU A 259 10.70 -0.21 -28.73
C GLU A 259 9.26 -0.67 -28.57
N ILE A 260 8.52 -0.03 -27.67
CA ILE A 260 7.14 -0.40 -27.34
C ILE A 260 6.21 0.59 -28.03
N THR A 261 5.26 0.11 -28.82
CA THR A 261 4.28 0.95 -29.53
C THR A 261 2.87 0.60 -29.13
N VAL A 262 2.16 1.58 -28.57
CA VAL A 262 0.75 1.45 -28.20
C VAL A 262 -0.05 2.62 -28.79
N LYS A 263 -1.12 2.31 -29.51
CA LYS A 263 -2.15 3.27 -29.95
C LYS A 263 -3.47 2.84 -29.33
N THR A 264 -3.89 3.54 -28.28
CA THR A 264 -5.18 3.26 -27.63
C THR A 264 -6.33 3.69 -28.54
N GLY A 265 -7.44 2.95 -28.53
CA GLY A 265 -8.69 3.45 -29.12
C GLY A 265 -9.16 4.73 -28.42
N THR A 266 -9.98 5.54 -29.10
CA THR A 266 -10.75 6.61 -28.45
C THR A 266 -11.70 5.95 -27.46
N LYS A 267 -11.30 5.87 -26.19
CA LYS A 267 -12.25 5.54 -25.13
C LYS A 267 -13.26 6.69 -25.05
N ALA A 268 -14.54 6.36 -25.04
CA ALA A 268 -15.56 7.30 -24.61
C ALA A 268 -15.10 7.86 -23.25
N LYS A 269 -14.86 9.17 -23.21
CA LYS A 269 -14.38 9.87 -22.03
C LYS A 269 -15.53 9.84 -21.03
N ALA A 270 -15.50 8.89 -20.10
CA ALA A 270 -16.48 8.88 -19.01
C ALA A 270 -16.27 10.14 -18.16
N ASP A 271 -17.31 10.98 -18.09
CA ASP A 271 -17.34 12.10 -17.17
C ASP A 271 -17.30 11.56 -15.74
N ARG A 272 -16.43 12.15 -14.92
CA ARG A 272 -16.32 11.82 -13.50
C ARG A 272 -16.65 13.05 -12.70
N TYR A 273 -17.51 12.89 -11.71
CA TYR A 273 -18.01 13.96 -10.86
C TYR A 273 -17.46 13.76 -9.45
N VAL A 274 -16.87 14.82 -8.90
CA VAL A 274 -16.34 14.82 -7.53
C VAL A 274 -17.04 15.91 -6.74
N PRO A 275 -17.75 15.57 -5.65
CA PRO A 275 -18.43 16.56 -4.85
C PRO A 275 -17.43 17.51 -4.19
N TYR A 276 -17.78 18.79 -4.12
CA TYR A 276 -17.01 19.80 -3.39
C TYR A 276 -17.87 20.65 -2.47
N THR A 277 -17.20 21.28 -1.50
CA THR A 277 -17.79 22.28 -0.61
C THR A 277 -16.91 23.53 -0.59
N ILE A 278 -17.52 24.70 -0.36
CA ILE A 278 -16.79 25.97 -0.22
C ILE A 278 -17.18 26.63 1.10
N ALA A 279 -16.18 26.79 1.98
CA ALA A 279 -16.25 27.62 3.17
C ALA A 279 -15.48 28.92 2.96
N VAL A 280 -16.15 30.06 3.18
CA VAL A 280 -15.53 31.40 3.14
C VAL A 280 -15.69 32.05 4.51
N ASN A 281 -14.58 32.46 5.13
CA ASN A 281 -14.56 33.10 6.46
C ASN A 281 -15.29 32.29 7.55
N GLY A 282 -15.29 30.95 7.44
CA GLY A 282 -15.97 30.06 8.39
C GLY A 282 -17.44 29.79 8.06
N THR A 283 -18.04 30.50 7.10
CA THR A 283 -19.39 30.23 6.61
C THR A 283 -19.34 29.24 5.45
N SER A 284 -19.92 28.05 5.64
CA SER A 284 -20.11 27.07 4.58
C SER A 284 -21.54 27.14 4.08
N THR A 285 -21.76 27.19 2.76
CA THR A 285 -23.07 26.80 2.23
C THR A 285 -23.07 25.30 1.96
N PRO A 286 -24.15 24.57 2.23
CA PRO A 286 -24.24 23.13 2.02
C PRO A 286 -24.37 22.69 0.55
N ILE A 287 -24.16 23.58 -0.43
CA ILE A 287 -24.28 23.22 -1.86
C ILE A 287 -23.17 22.22 -2.22
N LEU A 288 -23.55 20.95 -2.30
CA LEU A 288 -22.78 19.86 -2.89
C LEU A 288 -22.91 19.97 -4.41
N SER A 289 -22.08 20.83 -5.00
CA SER A 289 -21.86 20.83 -6.45
C SER A 289 -20.76 19.82 -6.77
N ASP A 290 -20.74 19.35 -8.02
CA ASP A 290 -19.73 18.40 -8.49
C ASP A 290 -18.72 19.06 -9.43
N LEU A 291 -17.43 18.85 -9.15
CA LEU A 291 -16.36 19.11 -10.10
C LEU A 291 -16.37 18.03 -11.18
N LYS A 292 -16.71 18.44 -12.41
CA LYS A 292 -16.65 17.57 -13.59
C LYS A 292 -15.21 17.41 -14.09
N PHE A 293 -14.74 16.17 -14.22
CA PHE A 293 -13.47 15.78 -14.84
C PHE A 293 -13.75 14.95 -16.08
N THR A 294 -13.27 15.41 -17.24
CA THR A 294 -13.48 14.75 -18.53
C THR A 294 -12.16 14.20 -19.06
N GLY A 295 -12.21 13.05 -19.74
CA GLY A 295 -11.01 12.46 -20.34
C GLY A 295 -10.23 11.51 -19.42
N ASP A 296 -8.93 11.79 -19.25
CA ASP A 296 -8.00 10.93 -18.50
C ASP A 296 -8.57 10.67 -17.08
N PRO A 297 -8.63 9.41 -16.62
CA PRO A 297 -8.99 9.09 -15.24
C PRO A 297 -8.06 9.71 -14.20
N ARG A 298 -6.88 10.16 -14.62
CA ARG A 298 -5.89 10.78 -13.77
C ARG A 298 -5.91 12.30 -13.90
N VAL A 299 -5.73 12.97 -12.78
CA VAL A 299 -5.67 14.42 -12.72
C VAL A 299 -4.51 14.86 -11.83
N GLY A 300 -3.77 15.88 -12.27
CA GLY A 300 -2.73 16.51 -11.46
C GLY A 300 -3.32 17.52 -10.48
N TYR A 301 -2.61 17.78 -9.38
CA TYR A 301 -3.01 18.85 -8.43
C TYR A 301 -3.09 20.24 -9.10
N LYS A 302 -2.30 20.49 -10.15
CA LYS A 302 -2.38 21.70 -10.96
C LYS A 302 -3.75 21.88 -11.61
N ASP A 303 -4.31 20.82 -12.17
CA ASP A 303 -5.61 20.88 -12.85
C ASP A 303 -6.77 20.91 -11.85
N ILE A 304 -6.66 20.20 -10.72
CA ILE A 304 -7.58 20.36 -9.60
C ILE A 304 -7.58 21.83 -9.12
N SER A 305 -6.40 22.43 -8.92
CA SER A 305 -6.26 23.82 -8.46
C SER A 305 -6.91 24.81 -9.44
N LYS A 306 -6.75 24.61 -10.75
CA LYS A 306 -7.44 25.41 -11.77
C LYS A 306 -8.96 25.33 -11.63
N LYS A 307 -9.50 24.11 -11.48
CA LYS A 307 -10.94 23.91 -11.29
C LYS A 307 -11.45 24.50 -9.97
N VAL A 308 -10.69 24.37 -8.88
CA VAL A 308 -10.98 25.00 -7.58
C VAL A 308 -11.04 26.53 -7.70
N LYS A 309 -10.06 27.16 -8.37
CA LYS A 309 -10.08 28.61 -8.64
C LYS A 309 -11.29 29.01 -9.49
N SER A 310 -11.64 28.19 -10.48
CA SER A 310 -12.81 28.42 -11.33
C SER A 310 -14.11 28.45 -10.53
N VAL A 311 -14.34 27.46 -9.65
CA VAL A 311 -15.57 27.41 -8.84
C VAL A 311 -15.59 28.47 -7.74
N LEU A 312 -14.44 28.87 -7.19
CA LEU A 312 -14.36 30.01 -6.27
C LEU A 312 -14.74 31.33 -6.94
N LYS A 313 -14.29 31.56 -8.17
CA LYS A 313 -14.67 32.76 -8.93
C LYS A 313 -16.16 32.74 -9.28
N HIS A 314 -16.66 31.60 -9.76
CA HIS A 314 -18.04 31.46 -10.22
C HIS A 314 -19.05 31.49 -9.06
N ASP A 315 -18.84 30.69 -8.01
CA ASP A 315 -19.84 30.48 -6.95
C ASP A 315 -19.72 31.50 -5.81
N ARG A 316 -18.60 32.22 -5.73
CA ARG A 316 -18.30 33.17 -4.63
C ARG A 316 -17.73 34.51 -5.07
N GLY A 317 -17.45 34.73 -6.36
CA GLY A 317 -16.82 35.95 -6.83
C GLY A 317 -15.36 36.12 -6.36
N ILE A 318 -14.73 35.05 -5.85
CA ILE A 318 -13.35 35.11 -5.32
C ILE A 318 -12.38 34.82 -6.47
N GLY A 319 -11.79 35.87 -7.02
CA GLY A 319 -10.82 35.79 -8.11
C GLY A 319 -9.37 35.71 -7.63
N GLU A 320 -8.44 35.84 -8.58
CA GLU A 320 -7.00 35.76 -8.28
C GLU A 320 -6.53 36.88 -7.35
N ARG A 321 -7.11 38.08 -7.45
CA ARG A 321 -6.78 39.22 -6.58
C ARG A 321 -7.14 38.91 -5.13
N GLU A 322 -8.35 38.44 -4.87
CA GLU A 322 -8.81 38.08 -3.53
C GLU A 322 -7.99 36.92 -2.95
N LEU A 323 -7.66 35.92 -3.78
CA LEU A 323 -6.82 34.80 -3.37
C LEU A 323 -5.38 35.22 -3.03
N LYS A 324 -4.82 36.19 -3.75
CA LYS A 324 -3.47 36.72 -3.48
C LYS A 324 -3.36 37.35 -2.09
N TYR A 325 -4.43 38.02 -1.64
CA TYR A 325 -4.47 38.73 -0.35
C TYR A 325 -5.24 37.95 0.74
N ALA A 326 -5.60 36.69 0.48
CA ALA A 326 -6.30 35.86 1.45
C ALA A 326 -5.37 35.46 2.60
N LYS A 327 -5.85 35.56 3.85
CA LYS A 327 -5.17 35.03 5.04
C LYS A 327 -5.00 33.51 4.97
N LYS A 328 -5.92 32.82 4.28
CA LYS A 328 -5.88 31.39 4.01
C LYS A 328 -6.57 31.11 2.69
N ALA A 329 -5.94 30.29 1.85
CA ALA A 329 -6.55 29.79 0.61
C ALA A 329 -6.08 28.35 0.38
N THR A 330 -6.88 27.38 0.83
CA THR A 330 -6.52 25.96 0.76
C THR A 330 -7.69 25.12 0.28
N TYR A 331 -7.40 23.99 -0.36
CA TYR A 331 -8.38 22.93 -0.55
C TYR A 331 -7.85 21.61 0.01
N THR A 332 -8.76 20.79 0.53
CA THR A 332 -8.47 19.46 1.05
C THR A 332 -9.08 18.42 0.13
N VAL A 333 -8.24 17.56 -0.44
CA VAL A 333 -8.70 16.38 -1.18
C VAL A 333 -8.90 15.26 -0.18
N HIS A 334 -10.14 14.79 -0.03
CA HIS A 334 -10.48 13.61 0.76
C HIS A 334 -10.53 12.40 -0.17
N PHE A 335 -9.80 11.35 0.16
CA PHE A 335 -9.79 10.10 -0.60
C PHE A 335 -10.76 9.08 0.00
N LYS A 336 -11.26 8.16 -0.84
CA LYS A 336 -12.17 7.09 -0.42
C LYS A 336 -11.52 6.13 0.60
N ASN A 337 -10.19 6.02 0.58
CA ASN A 337 -9.43 5.25 1.57
C ASN A 337 -9.29 5.95 2.94
N GLY A 338 -9.91 7.12 3.14
CA GLY A 338 -9.87 7.88 4.39
C GLY A 338 -8.69 8.84 4.53
N THR A 339 -7.69 8.77 3.65
CA THR A 339 -6.58 9.74 3.64
C THR A 339 -7.05 11.11 3.15
N LYS A 340 -6.33 12.15 3.56
CA LYS A 340 -6.59 13.53 3.13
C LYS A 340 -5.30 14.25 2.79
N LYS A 341 -5.36 15.16 1.82
CA LYS A 341 -4.23 16.04 1.50
C LYS A 341 -4.70 17.48 1.42
N VAL A 342 -4.02 18.37 2.14
CA VAL A 342 -4.28 19.81 2.14
C VAL A 342 -3.32 20.48 1.17
N ILE A 343 -3.87 21.31 0.29
CA ILE A 343 -3.13 22.02 -0.75
C ILE A 343 -3.37 23.51 -0.60
N ASN A 344 -2.31 24.31 -0.64
CA ASN A 344 -2.41 25.76 -0.80
C ASN A 344 -2.77 26.09 -2.27
N ILE A 345 -3.82 26.88 -2.48
CA ILE A 345 -4.32 27.24 -3.83
C ILE A 345 -3.29 28.09 -4.60
N ASN A 346 -2.45 28.84 -3.87
CA ASN A 346 -1.47 29.75 -4.43
C ASN A 346 -0.08 29.12 -4.60
N SER A 347 0.14 27.88 -4.15
CA SER A 347 1.45 27.25 -4.30
C SER A 347 1.69 26.81 -5.75
N ASN A 348 2.91 27.07 -6.25
CA ASN A 348 3.40 26.52 -7.51
C ASN A 348 3.72 25.04 -7.31
N ILE A 349 2.69 24.19 -7.31
CA ILE A 349 2.88 22.74 -7.21
C ILE A 349 3.34 22.23 -8.58
N SER A 350 4.65 22.02 -8.71
CA SER A 350 5.30 21.35 -9.85
C SER A 350 5.30 19.82 -9.72
N GLN A 351 4.70 19.26 -8.66
CA GLN A 351 4.75 17.81 -8.43
C GLN A 351 3.89 17.06 -9.47
N LEU A 352 4.57 16.23 -10.28
CA LEU A 352 4.04 15.28 -11.27
C LEU A 352 3.12 14.18 -10.69
N ASN A 353 2.63 14.31 -9.46
CA ASN A 353 1.80 13.32 -8.81
C ASN A 353 0.37 13.38 -9.39
N LEU A 354 0.12 12.49 -10.35
CA LEU A 354 -1.19 12.22 -10.91
C LEU A 354 -2.03 11.39 -9.92
N LEU A 355 -3.28 11.80 -9.70
CA LEU A 355 -4.26 11.10 -8.86
C LEU A 355 -5.35 10.50 -9.73
N TYR A 356 -5.86 9.32 -9.38
CA TYR A 356 -7.10 8.84 -9.99
C TYR A 356 -8.32 9.58 -9.44
N VAL A 357 -9.11 10.19 -10.31
CA VAL A 357 -10.32 10.95 -9.94
C VAL A 357 -11.31 10.07 -9.18
N GLN A 358 -11.43 8.80 -9.56
CA GLN A 358 -12.34 7.83 -8.93
C GLN A 358 -12.01 7.54 -7.46
N ASP A 359 -10.78 7.79 -7.03
CA ASP A 359 -10.32 7.56 -5.65
C ASP A 359 -10.61 8.78 -4.76
N ILE A 360 -10.99 9.91 -5.34
CA ILE A 360 -11.38 11.11 -4.62
C ILE A 360 -12.82 10.93 -4.13
N LYS A 361 -13.00 11.11 -2.83
CA LYS A 361 -14.31 11.10 -2.17
C LYS A 361 -14.99 12.46 -2.28
N LYS A 362 -14.26 13.54 -1.95
CA LYS A 362 -14.75 14.93 -2.01
C LYS A 362 -13.60 15.93 -1.94
N ILE A 363 -13.87 17.19 -2.26
CA ILE A 363 -12.93 18.30 -2.12
C ILE A 363 -13.53 19.40 -1.23
N ASP A 364 -12.89 19.71 -0.11
CA ASP A 364 -13.32 20.78 0.78
C ASP A 364 -12.44 22.02 0.55
N ILE A 365 -13.03 23.12 0.09
CA ILE A 365 -12.34 24.38 -0.21
C ILE A 365 -12.55 25.34 0.97
N ASP A 366 -11.47 25.90 1.50
CA ASP A 366 -11.48 26.82 2.64
C ASP A 366 -10.67 28.08 2.33
N VAL A 367 -11.37 29.22 2.31
CA VAL A 367 -10.79 30.54 2.07
C VAL A 367 -11.11 31.46 3.24
N LYS A 368 -10.09 32.13 3.79
CA LYS A 368 -10.23 33.26 4.71
C LYS A 368 -9.71 34.51 4.03
N THR A 369 -10.60 35.45 3.73
CA THR A 369 -10.24 36.71 3.07
C THR A 369 -9.48 37.62 4.05
N GLY A 370 -8.54 38.41 3.57
CA GLY A 370 -8.01 39.55 4.32
C GLY A 370 -9.11 40.59 4.55
N THR A 371 -8.96 41.44 5.56
CA THR A 371 -9.75 42.69 5.65
C THR A 371 -9.54 43.44 4.34
N LYS A 372 -10.62 43.76 3.61
CA LYS A 372 -10.54 44.63 2.44
C LYS A 372 -9.81 45.90 2.90
N ALA A 373 -8.62 46.17 2.37
CA ALA A 373 -8.14 47.54 2.35
C ALA A 373 -9.21 48.30 1.55
N LYS A 374 -9.93 49.21 2.23
CA LYS A 374 -10.77 50.18 1.55
C LYS A 374 -9.88 50.86 0.52
N ALA A 375 -10.18 50.63 -0.76
CA ALA A 375 -9.70 51.49 -1.82
C ALA A 375 -10.62 52.71 -1.85
#